data_AF-A0A804LSP2-F1
#
_entry.id   AF-A0A804LSP2-F1
#
_cell.length_a   1.000
_cell.length_b   1.000
_cell.length_c   1.000
_cell.angle_alpha   90.00
_cell.angle_beta   90.00
_cell.angle_gamma   90.00
#
_symmetry.space_group_name_H-M   'P 1'
#
loop_
_entity.id
_entity.type
_entity.pdbx_description
1 polymer ?
#
loop_
_entity_poly.entity_id
_entity_poly.type
_entity_poly.pdbx_seq_one_letter_code
_entity_poly.pdbx_strand_id
1 'polypeptide(L)'
;MVSREMRREDDDKVSDHDVEGGEEDLDCSEPGSLRRCSWITKNSDEAYVQFHDECWGVPVYSDNRLFELLSLSGMLIDHNWTEILKRRDMYREAFADFDPSAVARMEEEDVAEISGDRELRIAECRVRCIVENARCIQRVAREFGSFSGYMWGHVNHRPVVGKYRHHKYIPFRTPKSEAVSKDLVRRGFRLVGPVIVYSFMQAAGMAIDHLVDCFRFHDCVRLAERSWGITNVAA
;
A
#
# COMPACT_ATOMS: atom_id res chain seq x y z
N MET A 1 10.40 -70.04 23.06
CA MET A 1 10.55 -69.92 21.60
C MET A 1 10.89 -68.45 21.33
N VAL A 2 12.17 -68.04 21.24
CA VAL A 2 13.17 -68.32 20.17
C VAL A 2 12.63 -67.73 18.87
N SER A 3 13.24 -66.80 18.13
CA SER A 3 14.59 -66.24 18.05
C SER A 3 14.56 -65.04 17.07
N ARG A 4 15.36 -63.97 17.27
CA ARG A 4 16.73 -63.72 16.77
C ARG A 4 16.77 -63.03 15.39
N GLU A 5 17.55 -61.96 15.34
CA GLU A 5 17.99 -61.18 14.19
C GLU A 5 18.52 -62.03 13.02
N MET A 6 18.43 -61.48 11.80
CA MET A 6 19.50 -61.58 10.81
C MET A 6 19.35 -60.50 9.71
N ARG A 7 20.37 -59.65 9.59
CA ARG A 7 20.68 -58.84 8.40
C ARG A 7 21.01 -59.76 7.22
N ARG A 8 20.70 -59.31 6.00
CA ARG A 8 21.56 -59.46 4.81
C ARG A 8 21.41 -58.24 3.90
N GLU A 9 22.56 -57.83 3.40
CA GLU A 9 22.87 -56.73 2.48
C GLU A 9 22.59 -57.13 1.01
N ASP A 10 22.90 -56.19 0.12
CA ASP A 10 23.09 -56.30 -1.35
C ASP A 10 21.83 -56.01 -2.20
N ASP A 11 21.78 -54.87 -2.91
CA ASP A 11 22.59 -54.65 -4.13
C ASP A 11 22.40 -53.22 -4.69
N ASP A 12 23.52 -52.67 -5.15
CA ASP A 12 23.62 -51.44 -5.93
C ASP A 12 22.79 -51.49 -7.22
N LYS A 13 22.09 -50.38 -7.51
CA LYS A 13 21.95 -49.91 -8.90
C LYS A 13 21.63 -48.41 -8.94
N VAL A 14 22.69 -47.63 -9.12
CA VAL A 14 22.64 -46.30 -9.72
C VAL A 14 22.14 -46.46 -11.16
N SER A 15 21.06 -45.79 -11.51
CA SER A 15 20.71 -45.49 -12.89
C SER A 15 20.50 -43.99 -13.03
N ASP A 16 21.45 -43.38 -13.73
CA ASP A 16 21.38 -42.09 -14.41
C ASP A 16 20.16 -42.00 -15.34
N HIS A 17 19.83 -40.75 -15.71
CA HIS A 17 18.84 -40.30 -16.71
C HIS A 17 17.39 -40.15 -16.20
N ASP A 18 16.71 -38.99 -16.26
CA ASP A 18 16.98 -37.69 -16.86
C ASP A 18 16.23 -36.62 -16.02
N VAL A 19 16.95 -35.60 -15.54
CA VAL A 19 16.33 -34.36 -15.04
C VAL A 19 16.18 -33.45 -16.25
N GLU A 20 15.05 -33.55 -16.95
CA GLU A 20 14.69 -32.52 -17.92
C GLU A 20 14.41 -31.22 -17.15
N GLY A 21 15.30 -30.26 -17.39
CA GLY A 21 15.32 -28.96 -16.74
C GLY A 21 14.00 -28.25 -16.90
N GLY A 22 13.48 -27.78 -15.76
CA GLY A 22 12.44 -26.76 -15.75
C GLY A 22 12.91 -25.58 -16.59
N GLU A 23 12.04 -25.17 -17.51
CA GLU A 23 12.16 -23.93 -18.26
C GLU A 23 12.37 -22.79 -17.26
N GLU A 24 13.63 -22.39 -17.09
CA GLU A 24 13.93 -21.06 -16.61
C GLU A 24 13.38 -20.12 -17.69
N ASP A 25 12.23 -19.51 -17.40
CA ASP A 25 11.66 -18.41 -18.16
C ASP A 25 12.76 -17.35 -18.33
N LEU A 26 13.48 -17.46 -19.45
CA LEU A 26 14.40 -16.47 -19.96
C LEU A 26 13.58 -15.20 -20.14
N ASP A 27 13.73 -14.28 -19.19
CA ASP A 27 13.20 -12.93 -19.25
C ASP A 27 13.81 -12.24 -20.46
N CYS A 28 13.16 -12.38 -21.60
CA CYS A 28 13.35 -11.53 -22.77
C CYS A 28 12.77 -10.15 -22.47
N SER A 29 13.37 -9.44 -21.51
CA SER A 29 13.15 -8.02 -21.31
C SER A 29 13.91 -7.27 -22.41
N GLU A 30 13.16 -6.59 -23.27
CA GLU A 30 13.70 -5.68 -24.29
C GLU A 30 14.70 -4.71 -23.63
N PRO A 31 15.89 -4.48 -24.23
CA PRO A 31 16.88 -3.54 -23.69
C PRO A 31 16.24 -2.15 -23.55
N GLY A 32 16.07 -1.68 -22.31
CA GLY A 32 15.44 -0.39 -21.99
C GLY A 32 14.07 -0.48 -21.32
N SER A 33 13.50 -1.68 -21.13
CA SER A 33 12.26 -1.83 -20.36
C SER A 33 12.50 -1.62 -18.86
N LEU A 34 11.73 -0.69 -18.26
CA LEU A 34 11.78 -0.42 -16.82
C LEU A 34 11.29 -1.65 -16.05
N ARG A 35 12.14 -2.20 -15.19
CA ARG A 35 11.76 -3.32 -14.32
C ARG A 35 10.82 -2.81 -13.23
N ARG A 36 9.58 -3.31 -13.20
CA ARG A 36 8.56 -2.98 -12.18
C ARG A 36 8.48 -4.09 -11.12
N CYS A 37 7.80 -3.79 -10.02
CA CYS A 37 7.47 -4.80 -9.03
C CYS A 37 6.63 -5.93 -9.65
N SER A 38 6.77 -7.16 -9.15
CA SER A 38 6.17 -8.36 -9.75
C SER A 38 4.63 -8.40 -9.77
N TRP A 39 3.96 -7.50 -9.04
CA TRP A 39 2.51 -7.34 -9.08
C TRP A 39 2.02 -6.43 -10.22
N ILE A 40 2.94 -5.78 -10.94
CA ILE A 40 2.66 -5.12 -12.22
C ILE A 40 3.09 -6.07 -13.34
N THR A 41 2.11 -6.60 -14.05
CA THR A 41 2.32 -7.56 -15.14
C THR A 41 2.04 -6.90 -16.48
N LYS A 42 2.38 -7.58 -17.59
CA LYS A 42 2.08 -7.10 -18.96
C LYS A 42 0.58 -6.87 -19.22
N ASN A 43 -0.28 -7.52 -18.43
CA ASN A 43 -1.75 -7.41 -18.54
C ASN A 43 -2.34 -6.47 -17.47
N SER A 44 -1.51 -5.79 -16.68
CA SER A 44 -1.99 -4.81 -15.72
C SER A 44 -2.60 -3.61 -16.43
N ASP A 45 -3.70 -3.11 -15.87
CA ASP A 45 -4.37 -1.92 -16.36
C ASP A 45 -3.48 -0.68 -16.24
N GLU A 46 -3.55 0.21 -17.23
CA GLU A 46 -2.71 1.42 -17.30
C GLU A 46 -2.86 2.30 -16.04
N ALA A 47 -4.07 2.42 -15.49
CA ALA A 47 -4.28 3.20 -14.27
C ALA A 47 -3.49 2.64 -13.07
N TYR A 48 -3.32 1.32 -12.99
CA TYR A 48 -2.55 0.68 -11.93
C TYR A 48 -1.04 0.78 -12.17
N VAL A 49 -0.61 0.69 -13.44
CA VAL A 49 0.79 0.91 -13.84
C VAL A 49 1.21 2.35 -13.50
N GLN A 50 0.41 3.34 -13.90
CA GLN A 50 0.68 4.75 -13.61
C GLN A 50 0.71 5.02 -12.10
N PHE A 51 -0.23 4.45 -11.34
CA PHE A 51 -0.22 4.58 -9.89
C PHE A 51 1.06 3.99 -9.26
N HIS A 52 1.51 2.82 -9.71
CA HIS A 52 2.78 2.24 -9.26
C HIS A 52 3.98 3.13 -9.61
N ASP A 53 4.04 3.63 -10.84
CA ASP A 53 5.19 4.37 -11.36
C ASP A 53 5.28 5.79 -10.78
N GLU A 54 4.15 6.46 -10.55
CA GLU A 54 4.13 7.89 -10.24
C GLU A 54 3.74 8.20 -8.78
N CYS A 55 2.93 7.34 -8.15
CA CYS A 55 2.31 7.64 -6.85
C CYS A 55 2.77 6.70 -5.74
N TRP A 56 2.75 5.39 -5.96
CA TRP A 56 2.90 4.42 -4.89
C TRP A 56 4.33 4.40 -4.35
N GLY A 57 4.47 4.46 -3.02
CA GLY A 57 5.75 4.56 -2.34
C GLY A 57 6.40 5.96 -2.40
N VAL A 58 5.81 6.92 -3.12
CA VAL A 58 6.31 8.31 -3.15
C VAL A 58 5.86 9.03 -1.87
N PRO A 59 6.76 9.66 -1.11
CA PRO A 59 6.38 10.37 0.11
C PRO A 59 5.37 11.50 -0.13
N VAL A 60 4.23 11.43 0.56
CA VAL A 60 3.15 12.43 0.48
C VAL A 60 3.07 13.22 1.79
N TYR A 61 3.04 14.55 1.70
CA TYR A 61 3.02 15.45 2.86
C TYR A 61 1.79 16.37 2.94
N SER A 62 0.96 16.39 1.90
CA SER A 62 -0.28 17.18 1.87
C SER A 62 -1.38 16.46 2.63
N ASP A 63 -2.06 17.15 3.54
CA ASP A 63 -3.18 16.61 4.32
C ASP A 63 -4.31 16.08 3.43
N ASN A 64 -4.70 16.83 2.40
CA ASN A 64 -5.75 16.43 1.46
C ASN A 64 -5.36 15.15 0.70
N ARG A 65 -4.10 15.08 0.23
CA ARG A 65 -3.59 13.88 -0.47
C ARG A 65 -3.48 12.67 0.46
N LEU A 66 -3.07 12.86 1.71
CA LEU A 66 -3.06 11.78 2.70
C LEU A 66 -4.48 11.33 3.06
N PHE A 67 -5.44 12.26 3.13
CA PHE A 67 -6.83 11.92 3.35
C PHE A 67 -7.43 11.15 2.17
N GLU A 68 -7.15 11.58 0.93
CA GLU A 68 -7.47 10.87 -0.30
C GLU A 68 -6.94 9.44 -0.21
N LEU A 69 -5.63 9.25 -0.01
CA LEU A 69 -5.02 7.92 0.05
C LEU A 69 -5.57 7.05 1.17
N LEU A 70 -5.83 7.60 2.37
CA LEU A 70 -6.43 6.84 3.47
C LEU A 70 -7.83 6.35 3.10
N SER A 71 -8.62 7.21 2.47
CA SER A 71 -10.00 6.91 2.06
C SER A 71 -10.02 5.84 0.96
N LEU A 72 -9.16 5.98 -0.06
CA LEU A 72 -9.01 5.00 -1.14
C LEU A 72 -8.50 3.65 -0.61
N SER A 73 -7.53 3.64 0.32
CA SER A 73 -7.11 2.40 0.98
C SER A 73 -8.24 1.75 1.79
N GLY A 74 -9.13 2.55 2.37
CA GLY A 74 -10.34 2.08 3.04
C GLY A 74 -11.31 1.34 2.10
N MET A 75 -11.37 1.73 0.83
CA MET A 75 -12.19 1.09 -0.20
C MET A 75 -11.68 -0.27 -0.66
N LEU A 76 -10.45 -0.65 -0.29
CA LEU A 76 -9.91 -1.99 -0.59
C LEU A 76 -10.71 -3.13 0.05
N ILE A 77 -11.62 -2.81 0.97
CA ILE A 77 -12.57 -3.76 1.54
C ILE A 77 -13.63 -4.22 0.52
N ASP A 78 -13.96 -3.38 -0.46
CA ASP A 78 -15.03 -3.63 -1.43
C ASP A 78 -14.47 -3.80 -2.86
N HIS A 79 -13.33 -3.17 -3.18
CA HIS A 79 -12.77 -3.10 -4.54
C HIS A 79 -11.25 -3.35 -4.56
N ASN A 80 -10.68 -3.68 -5.72
CA ASN A 80 -9.21 -3.69 -5.88
C ASN A 80 -8.66 -2.30 -6.30
N TRP A 81 -7.34 -2.11 -6.23
CA TRP A 81 -6.70 -0.85 -6.61
C TRP A 81 -7.05 -0.38 -8.03
N THR A 82 -7.08 -1.27 -9.02
CA THR A 82 -7.44 -0.89 -10.40
C THR A 82 -8.83 -0.28 -10.47
N GLU A 83 -9.81 -0.90 -9.82
CA GLU A 83 -11.19 -0.38 -9.78
C GLU A 83 -11.29 0.96 -9.05
N ILE A 84 -10.55 1.12 -7.96
CA ILE A 84 -10.52 2.37 -7.20
C ILE A 84 -9.87 3.49 -8.02
N LEU A 85 -8.73 3.20 -8.67
CA LEU A 85 -7.96 4.17 -9.44
C LEU A 85 -8.70 4.66 -10.68
N LYS A 86 -9.46 3.79 -11.35
CA LYS A 86 -10.33 4.19 -12.48
C LYS A 86 -11.43 5.20 -12.09
N ARG A 87 -11.82 5.22 -10.82
CA ARG A 87 -12.84 6.13 -10.27
C ARG A 87 -12.24 7.27 -9.46
N ARG A 88 -10.90 7.39 -9.41
CA ARG A 88 -10.20 8.31 -8.52
C ARG A 88 -10.63 9.76 -8.72
N ASP A 89 -10.77 10.21 -9.96
CA ASP A 89 -11.17 11.59 -10.24
C ASP A 89 -12.64 11.84 -9.90
N MET A 90 -13.51 10.85 -10.09
CA MET A 90 -14.90 10.93 -9.63
C MET A 90 -14.99 11.00 -8.10
N TYR A 91 -14.16 10.25 -7.38
CA TYR A 91 -14.08 10.36 -5.93
C TYR A 91 -13.58 11.73 -5.49
N ARG A 92 -12.63 12.33 -6.21
CA ARG A 92 -12.19 13.69 -5.90
C ARG A 92 -13.32 14.70 -6.08
N GLU A 93 -14.08 14.61 -7.17
CA GLU A 93 -15.24 15.48 -7.39
C GLU A 93 -16.27 15.29 -6.26
N ALA A 94 -16.66 14.04 -5.97
CA ALA A 94 -17.63 13.71 -4.94
C ALA A 94 -17.20 14.13 -3.52
N PHE A 95 -15.90 14.08 -3.23
CA PHE A 95 -15.33 14.42 -1.91
C PHE A 95 -14.59 15.76 -1.91
N ALA A 96 -14.91 16.70 -2.81
CA ALA A 96 -14.32 18.04 -2.85
C ALA A 96 -12.78 18.05 -2.73
N ASP A 97 -12.12 17.29 -3.62
CA ASP A 97 -10.67 17.03 -3.66
C ASP A 97 -10.08 16.51 -2.34
N PHE A 98 -10.91 15.85 -1.54
CA PHE A 98 -10.59 15.41 -0.18
C PHE A 98 -10.05 16.57 0.68
N ASP A 99 -10.63 17.76 0.56
CA ASP A 99 -10.42 18.82 1.55
C ASP A 99 -11.10 18.41 2.88
N PRO A 100 -10.35 18.19 3.97
CA PRO A 100 -10.94 17.72 5.21
C PRO A 100 -11.99 18.68 5.79
N SER A 101 -11.91 19.98 5.47
CA SER A 101 -12.87 20.95 5.97
C SER A 101 -14.17 20.96 5.16
N ALA A 102 -14.10 20.80 3.84
CA ALA A 102 -15.27 20.63 3.00
C ALA A 102 -15.99 19.32 3.33
N VAL A 103 -15.25 18.21 3.35
CA VAL A 103 -15.84 16.88 3.57
C VAL A 103 -16.42 16.74 4.99
N ALA A 104 -15.81 17.34 6.01
CA ALA A 104 -16.35 17.29 7.38
C ALA A 104 -17.72 17.98 7.53
N ARG A 105 -18.05 18.92 6.63
CA ARG A 105 -19.32 19.65 6.59
C ARG A 105 -20.42 18.97 5.79
N MET A 106 -20.11 17.87 5.09
CA MET A 106 -21.12 17.11 4.35
C MET A 106 -22.22 16.61 5.30
N GLU A 107 -23.45 16.79 4.87
CA GLU A 107 -24.67 16.44 5.59
C GLU A 107 -25.35 15.21 4.95
N GLU A 108 -26.53 14.85 5.45
CA GLU A 108 -27.26 13.66 5.00
C GLU A 108 -27.63 13.70 3.51
N GLU A 109 -27.90 14.89 2.97
CA GLU A 109 -28.20 15.09 1.55
C GLU A 109 -26.98 14.75 0.68
N ASP A 110 -25.79 15.25 1.03
CA ASP A 110 -24.54 14.93 0.32
C ASP A 110 -24.25 13.41 0.38
N VAL A 111 -24.46 12.79 1.55
CA VAL A 111 -24.26 11.35 1.72
C VAL A 111 -25.20 10.55 0.81
N ALA A 112 -26.47 10.93 0.74
CA ALA A 112 -27.46 10.29 -0.12
C ALA A 112 -27.15 10.50 -1.61
N GLU A 113 -26.68 11.69 -2.00
CA GLU A 113 -26.26 11.99 -3.38
C GLU A 113 -25.06 11.12 -3.80
N ILE A 114 -23.97 11.15 -3.02
CA ILE A 114 -22.74 10.41 -3.33
C ILE A 114 -23.00 8.89 -3.36
N SER A 115 -23.77 8.37 -2.41
CA SER A 115 -24.08 6.92 -2.36
C SER A 115 -25.14 6.48 -3.38
N GLY A 116 -25.94 7.41 -3.89
CA GLY A 116 -26.90 7.17 -4.97
C GLY A 116 -26.26 7.07 -6.35
N ASP A 117 -25.07 7.63 -6.54
CA ASP A 117 -24.32 7.53 -7.78
C ASP A 117 -23.78 6.10 -8.02
N ARG A 118 -24.36 5.45 -9.03
CA ARG A 118 -24.01 4.07 -9.40
C ARG A 118 -22.61 3.95 -9.99
N GLU A 119 -22.06 5.00 -10.58
CA GLU A 119 -20.74 4.97 -11.20
C GLU A 119 -19.62 4.96 -10.14
N LEU A 120 -19.84 5.65 -9.02
CA LEU A 120 -18.92 5.64 -7.86
C LEU A 120 -18.82 4.27 -7.19
N ARG A 121 -19.87 3.43 -7.30
CA ARG A 121 -19.96 2.10 -6.69
C ARG A 121 -19.52 2.09 -5.22
N ILE A 122 -19.91 3.13 -4.48
CA ILE A 122 -19.57 3.30 -3.07
C ILE A 122 -20.81 3.10 -2.20
N ALA A 123 -20.71 2.25 -1.19
CA ALA A 123 -21.80 2.06 -0.25
C ALA A 123 -21.96 3.27 0.68
N GLU A 124 -23.19 3.62 1.05
CA GLU A 124 -23.51 4.75 1.95
C GLU A 124 -22.70 4.71 3.26
N CYS A 125 -22.54 3.52 3.86
CA CYS A 125 -21.75 3.37 5.08
C CYS A 125 -20.27 3.77 4.90
N ARG A 126 -19.71 3.64 3.68
CA ARG A 126 -18.35 4.07 3.37
C ARG A 126 -18.27 5.59 3.21
N VAL A 127 -19.24 6.19 2.54
CA VAL A 127 -19.37 7.67 2.44
C VAL A 127 -19.39 8.28 3.83
N ARG A 128 -20.24 7.76 4.72
CA ARG A 128 -20.32 8.20 6.13
C ARG A 128 -18.99 8.04 6.86
N CYS A 129 -18.28 6.94 6.65
CA CYS A 129 -16.95 6.74 7.25
C CYS A 129 -15.93 7.79 6.78
N ILE A 130 -15.95 8.16 5.49
CA ILE A 130 -15.06 9.19 4.92
C ILE A 130 -15.39 10.56 5.54
N VAL A 131 -16.67 10.92 5.64
CA VAL A 131 -17.11 12.15 6.32
C VAL A 131 -16.67 12.20 7.78
N GLU A 132 -16.85 11.10 8.53
CA GLU A 132 -16.37 11.02 9.92
C GLU A 132 -14.84 11.10 10.03
N ASN A 133 -14.10 10.49 9.10
CA ASN A 133 -12.65 10.57 9.06
C ASN A 133 -12.18 12.01 8.80
N ALA A 134 -12.86 12.79 7.97
CA ALA A 134 -12.57 14.21 7.77
C ALA A 134 -12.69 15.01 9.09
N ARG A 135 -13.74 14.74 9.87
CA ARG A 135 -13.93 15.32 11.22
C ARG A 135 -12.81 14.89 12.18
N CYS A 136 -12.36 13.64 12.11
CA CYS A 136 -11.22 13.14 12.89
C CYS A 136 -9.91 13.84 12.51
N ILE A 137 -9.68 14.06 11.20
CA ILE A 137 -8.51 14.77 10.68
C ILE A 137 -8.46 16.20 11.23
N GLN A 138 -9.58 16.94 11.24
CA GLN A 138 -9.61 18.28 11.83
C GLN A 138 -9.31 18.29 13.34
N ARG A 139 -9.72 17.24 14.08
CA ARG A 139 -9.35 17.10 15.51
C ARG A 139 -7.87 16.85 15.68
N VAL A 140 -7.30 15.92 14.91
CA VAL A 140 -5.87 15.62 14.92
C VAL A 140 -5.03 16.82 14.51
N ALA A 141 -5.42 17.55 13.46
CA ALA A 141 -4.70 18.74 13.01
C ALA A 141 -4.63 19.82 14.11
N ARG A 142 -5.65 19.95 14.95
CA ARG A 142 -5.60 20.87 16.12
C ARG A 142 -4.61 20.44 17.19
N GLU A 143 -4.36 19.15 17.36
CA GLU A 143 -3.47 18.59 18.39
C GLU A 143 -2.01 18.48 17.90
N PHE A 144 -1.82 18.12 16.63
CA PHE A 144 -0.50 17.82 16.04
C PHE A 144 -0.04 18.83 14.97
N GLY A 145 -0.81 19.90 14.77
CA GLY A 145 -0.57 20.92 13.74
C GLY A 145 -1.12 20.54 12.36
N SER A 146 -1.00 19.27 11.95
CA SER A 146 -1.56 18.76 10.69
C SER A 146 -1.78 17.25 10.73
N PHE A 147 -2.57 16.72 9.79
CA PHE A 147 -2.74 15.28 9.63
C PHE A 147 -1.45 14.61 9.16
N SER A 148 -0.72 15.28 8.26
CA SER A 148 0.61 14.88 7.81
C SER A 148 1.60 14.78 8.97
N GLY A 149 1.66 15.80 9.83
CA GLY A 149 2.52 15.80 11.02
C GLY A 149 2.22 14.63 11.95
N TYR A 150 0.94 14.38 12.20
CA TYR A 150 0.48 13.23 13.00
C TYR A 150 0.89 11.88 12.37
N MET A 151 0.57 11.66 11.10
CA MET A 151 0.84 10.37 10.44
C MET A 151 2.34 10.10 10.28
N TRP A 152 3.11 11.09 9.84
CA TRP A 152 4.56 10.95 9.71
C TRP A 152 5.26 10.86 11.08
N GLY A 153 4.67 11.44 12.13
CA GLY A 153 5.16 11.29 13.51
C GLY A 153 5.23 9.84 13.96
N HIS A 154 4.30 8.98 13.52
CA HIS A 154 4.33 7.54 13.86
C HIS A 154 5.56 6.79 13.31
N VAL A 155 6.16 7.30 12.24
CA VAL A 155 7.38 6.75 11.63
C VAL A 155 8.59 7.64 11.90
N ASN A 156 8.55 8.48 12.95
CA ASN A 156 9.61 9.42 13.30
C ASN A 156 10.07 10.24 12.09
N HIS A 157 9.13 10.61 11.22
CA HIS A 157 9.41 11.40 10.03
C HIS A 157 10.45 10.75 9.10
N ARG A 158 10.54 9.42 9.10
CA ARG A 158 11.42 8.66 8.21
C ARG A 158 10.67 7.43 7.70
N PRO A 159 10.59 7.21 6.38
CA PRO A 159 9.87 6.04 5.89
C PRO A 159 10.56 4.74 6.31
N VAL A 160 9.76 3.71 6.49
CA VAL A 160 10.25 2.35 6.71
C VAL A 160 10.58 1.73 5.34
N VAL A 161 11.84 1.36 5.11
CA VAL A 161 12.28 0.79 3.83
C VAL A 161 12.39 -0.74 3.96
N GLY A 162 11.50 -1.47 3.27
CA GLY A 162 11.39 -2.93 3.40
C GLY A 162 12.51 -3.75 2.76
N LYS A 163 13.13 -3.25 1.68
CA LYS A 163 14.22 -3.91 0.92
C LYS A 163 13.90 -5.36 0.49
N TYR A 164 12.65 -5.65 0.13
CA TYR A 164 12.25 -6.99 -0.27
C TYR A 164 12.72 -7.34 -1.69
N ARG A 165 13.16 -8.61 -1.89
CA ARG A 165 13.48 -9.15 -3.22
C ARG A 165 12.29 -9.81 -3.92
N HIS A 166 11.31 -10.29 -3.14
CA HIS A 166 10.15 -10.99 -3.69
C HIS A 166 8.87 -10.53 -2.98
N HIS A 167 7.80 -10.38 -3.74
CA HIS A 167 6.50 -9.90 -3.25
C HIS A 167 5.96 -10.71 -2.07
N LYS A 168 6.16 -12.04 -2.07
CA LYS A 168 5.71 -12.95 -0.99
C LYS A 168 6.28 -12.62 0.40
N TYR A 169 7.36 -11.84 0.48
CA TYR A 169 7.95 -11.41 1.75
C TYR A 169 7.42 -10.06 2.24
N ILE A 170 6.65 -9.34 1.42
CA ILE A 170 5.98 -8.11 1.84
C ILE A 170 4.80 -8.51 2.72
N PRO A 171 4.76 -8.10 4.00
CA PRO A 171 3.70 -8.49 4.89
C PRO A 171 2.41 -7.71 4.57
N PHE A 172 1.24 -8.28 4.87
CA PHE A 172 -0.03 -7.55 4.74
C PHE A 172 -0.24 -6.49 5.84
N ARG A 173 0.47 -6.61 6.95
CA ARG A 173 0.47 -5.67 8.09
C ARG A 173 1.78 -5.78 8.87
N THR A 174 2.12 -4.76 9.63
CA THR A 174 3.32 -4.72 10.46
C THR A 174 2.98 -4.37 11.91
N PRO A 175 3.85 -4.65 12.89
CA PRO A 175 3.67 -4.15 14.26
C PRO A 175 3.46 -2.63 14.30
N LYS A 176 4.08 -1.89 13.37
CA LYS A 176 3.88 -0.45 13.22
C LYS A 176 2.47 -0.12 12.72
N SER A 177 1.99 -0.76 11.64
CA SER A 177 0.63 -0.50 11.14
C SER A 177 -0.46 -0.90 12.14
N GLU A 178 -0.22 -1.93 12.96
CA GLU A 178 -1.10 -2.30 14.07
C GLU A 178 -1.16 -1.22 15.16
N ALA A 179 -0.02 -0.64 15.51
CA ALA A 179 0.04 0.45 16.49
C ALA A 179 -0.68 1.71 15.98
N VAL A 180 -0.43 2.08 14.72
CA VAL A 180 -1.08 3.23 14.06
C VAL A 180 -2.59 3.00 13.94
N SER A 181 -3.01 1.81 13.50
CA SER A 181 -4.42 1.43 13.44
C SER A 181 -5.13 1.56 14.79
N LYS A 182 -4.52 1.06 15.88
CA LYS A 182 -5.09 1.19 17.22
C LYS A 182 -5.25 2.65 17.64
N ASP A 183 -4.29 3.53 17.30
CA ASP A 183 -4.38 4.95 17.63
C ASP A 183 -5.46 5.67 16.82
N LEU A 184 -5.52 5.43 15.50
CA LEU A 184 -6.55 5.95 14.62
C LEU A 184 -7.96 5.55 15.10
N VAL A 185 -8.16 4.28 15.45
CA VAL A 185 -9.44 3.79 16.00
C VAL A 185 -9.79 4.51 17.30
N ARG A 186 -8.83 4.69 18.23
CA ARG A 186 -9.06 5.43 19.49
C ARG A 186 -9.47 6.88 19.24
N ARG A 187 -8.99 7.50 18.16
CA ARG A 187 -9.30 8.87 17.75
C ARG A 187 -10.61 9.00 16.95
N GLY A 188 -11.29 7.87 16.72
CA GLY A 188 -12.61 7.80 16.11
C GLY A 188 -12.60 7.52 14.60
N PHE A 189 -11.42 7.33 13.99
CA PHE A 189 -11.35 6.98 12.58
C PHE A 189 -12.01 5.63 12.31
N ARG A 190 -12.59 5.50 11.12
CA ARG A 190 -13.27 4.30 10.59
C ARG A 190 -12.54 3.80 9.35
N LEU A 191 -12.70 2.50 9.05
CA LEU A 191 -12.01 1.83 7.94
C LEU A 191 -10.48 1.89 8.05
N VAL A 192 -9.95 1.83 9.27
CA VAL A 192 -8.52 1.96 9.57
C VAL A 192 -7.95 0.69 10.22
N GLY A 193 -8.35 -0.49 9.72
CA GLY A 193 -7.80 -1.77 10.17
C GLY A 193 -6.30 -1.90 9.83
N PRO A 194 -5.51 -2.75 10.51
CA PRO A 194 -4.05 -2.79 10.34
C PRO A 194 -3.56 -3.07 8.91
N VAL A 195 -4.33 -3.83 8.12
CA VAL A 195 -4.03 -4.11 6.70
C VAL A 195 -4.29 -2.87 5.84
N ILE A 196 -5.43 -2.19 6.05
CA ILE A 196 -5.75 -0.94 5.35
C ILE A 196 -4.71 0.13 5.68
N VAL A 197 -4.37 0.28 6.95
CA VAL A 197 -3.36 1.25 7.39
C VAL A 197 -1.99 0.93 6.78
N TYR A 198 -1.61 -0.34 6.65
CA TYR A 198 -0.36 -0.68 5.99
C TYR A 198 -0.39 -0.36 4.50
N SER A 199 -1.49 -0.67 3.81
CA SER A 199 -1.67 -0.30 2.41
C SER A 199 -1.62 1.22 2.19
N PHE A 200 -2.25 1.99 3.09
CA PHE A 200 -2.14 3.45 3.11
C PHE A 200 -0.70 3.92 3.32
N MET A 201 0.01 3.36 4.30
CA MET A 201 1.42 3.71 4.56
C MET A 201 2.30 3.44 3.33
N GLN A 202 2.06 2.33 2.63
CA GLN A 202 2.75 2.00 1.38
C GLN A 202 2.41 3.00 0.27
N ALA A 203 1.13 3.27 0.06
CA ALA A 203 0.66 4.20 -0.97
C ALA A 203 1.17 5.63 -0.73
N ALA A 204 1.24 6.08 0.53
CA ALA A 204 1.70 7.42 0.92
C ALA A 204 3.22 7.55 1.07
N GLY A 205 3.99 6.48 0.82
CA GLY A 205 5.45 6.47 0.94
C GLY A 205 5.98 6.53 2.38
N MET A 206 5.14 6.28 3.39
CA MET A 206 5.60 6.06 4.77
C MET A 206 6.24 4.67 4.95
N ALA A 207 5.87 3.72 4.09
CA ALA A 207 6.57 2.47 3.87
C ALA A 207 6.98 2.38 2.40
N ILE A 208 8.27 2.16 2.13
CA ILE A 208 8.80 2.00 0.77
C ILE A 208 9.06 0.52 0.56
N ASP A 209 8.07 -0.14 -0.05
CA ASP A 209 8.04 -1.59 -0.26
C ASP A 209 8.14 -1.97 -1.74
N HIS A 210 8.56 -1.03 -2.60
CA HIS A 210 9.02 -1.39 -3.94
C HIS A 210 10.08 -2.49 -3.81
N LEU A 211 10.02 -3.50 -4.67
CA LEU A 211 11.05 -4.54 -4.69
C LEU A 211 12.39 -3.91 -5.04
N VAL A 212 13.49 -4.42 -4.49
CA VAL A 212 14.82 -3.81 -4.66
C VAL A 212 15.30 -3.72 -6.12
N ASP A 213 14.70 -4.52 -7.00
CA ASP A 213 14.97 -4.55 -8.44
C ASP A 213 13.97 -3.70 -9.26
N CYS A 214 12.96 -3.11 -8.63
CA CYS A 214 12.05 -2.16 -9.25
C CYS A 214 12.76 -0.82 -9.49
N PHE A 215 12.57 -0.22 -10.67
CA PHE A 215 13.16 1.07 -11.03
C PHE A 215 12.77 2.20 -10.05
N ARG A 216 11.60 2.09 -9.40
CA ARG A 216 11.11 3.05 -8.42
C ARG A 216 11.72 2.92 -7.03
N PHE A 217 12.36 1.80 -6.70
CA PHE A 217 12.87 1.57 -5.34
C PHE A 217 13.86 2.65 -4.91
N HIS A 218 14.95 2.81 -5.66
CA HIS A 218 15.97 3.82 -5.35
C HIS A 218 15.44 5.25 -5.48
N ASP A 219 14.52 5.49 -6.43
CA ASP A 219 13.90 6.79 -6.62
C ASP A 219 13.07 7.22 -5.41
N CYS A 220 12.19 6.36 -4.91
CA CYS A 220 11.34 6.65 -3.75
C CYS A 220 12.19 6.84 -2.48
N VAL A 221 13.22 6.01 -2.26
CA VAL A 221 14.14 6.18 -1.14
C VAL A 221 14.83 7.55 -1.20
N ARG A 222 15.35 7.93 -2.37
CA ARG A 222 16.01 9.23 -2.57
C ARG A 222 15.05 10.42 -2.38
N LEU A 223 13.81 10.31 -2.85
CA LEU A 223 12.79 11.35 -2.67
C LEU A 223 12.48 11.55 -1.18
N ALA A 224 12.43 10.48 -0.41
CA ALA A 224 12.27 10.58 1.03
C ALA A 224 13.46 11.31 1.66
N GLU A 225 14.69 10.91 1.39
CA GLU A 225 15.89 11.54 1.98
C GLU A 225 15.97 13.06 1.73
N ARG A 226 15.58 13.51 0.53
CA ARG A 226 15.55 14.94 0.16
C ARG A 226 14.49 15.73 0.93
N SER A 227 13.32 15.16 1.13
CA SER A 227 12.19 15.81 1.80
C SER A 227 12.47 16.08 3.29
N TRP A 228 13.48 15.42 3.86
CA TRP A 228 13.90 15.56 5.25
C TRP A 228 15.24 16.29 5.45
N GLY A 229 15.82 16.85 4.39
CA GLY A 229 17.07 17.61 4.50
C GLY A 229 18.26 16.77 4.99
N ILE A 230 18.45 15.55 4.48
CA ILE A 230 19.76 14.88 4.58
C ILE A 230 20.70 15.50 3.53
N THR A 231 21.07 16.75 3.73
CA THR A 231 22.35 17.30 3.23
C THR A 231 23.35 17.22 4.37
N ASN A 232 23.89 16.02 4.58
CA ASN A 232 25.27 15.78 4.99
C ASN A 232 25.47 14.28 5.13
N VAL A 233 26.06 13.65 4.11
CA VAL A 233 27.39 13.03 4.21
C VAL A 233 27.95 12.93 2.79
N ALA A 234 28.58 14.02 2.34
CA ALA A 234 29.77 13.91 1.52
C ALA A 234 30.93 14.31 2.45
N ALA A 235 31.65 13.29 2.94
CA ALA A 235 33.02 13.34 3.43
C ALA A 235 33.55 11.91 3.41
#